data_AF-A0A837I627-F1
#
_entry.id   AF-A0A837I627-F1
#
_cell.length_a   1.000
_cell.length_b   1.000
_cell.length_c   1.000
_cell.angle_alpha   90.00
_cell.angle_beta   90.00
_cell.angle_gamma   90.00
#
_symmetry.space_group_name_H-M   'P 1'
#
loop_
_entity.id
_entity.type
_entity.pdbx_description
1 polymer ?
#
loop_
_entity_poly.entity_id
_entity_poly.type
_entity_poly.pdbx_seq_one_letter_code
_entity_poly.pdbx_strand_id
1 'polypeptide(L)'
;MDSDARSLVSEIYRVRNLASSMQYPAGCTSLKGYNIKSDVGLTGLLLTVNCVPSNVMFPVVKILSVSVFTNAIDVSFLPGSGYLINGADQQITIKNSNDVTVTKIITVGQYGNIISN
;
A
#
# COMPACT_ATOMS: atom_id res chain seq x y z
N MET A 1 -4.21 16.60 7.76
CA MET A 1 -3.47 15.31 7.83
C MET A 1 -4.34 14.12 8.19
N ASP A 2 -5.31 14.21 9.11
CA ASP A 2 -6.16 13.05 9.45
C ASP A 2 -6.96 12.51 8.26
N SER A 3 -7.42 13.40 7.37
CA SER A 3 -8.08 12.98 6.13
C SER A 3 -7.14 12.18 5.23
N ASP A 4 -5.90 12.64 5.05
CA ASP A 4 -4.88 11.95 4.25
C ASP A 4 -4.54 10.57 4.85
N ALA A 5 -4.41 10.48 6.18
CA ALA A 5 -4.18 9.20 6.86
C ALA A 5 -5.34 8.22 6.64
N ARG A 6 -6.60 8.68 6.73
CA ARG A 6 -7.78 7.85 6.43
C ARG A 6 -7.82 7.41 4.97
N SER A 7 -7.52 8.30 4.03
CA SER A 7 -7.48 7.97 2.60
C SER A 7 -6.39 6.94 2.29
N LEU A 8 -5.20 7.11 2.88
CA LEU A 8 -4.11 6.12 2.79
C LEU A 8 -4.54 4.76 3.35
N VAL A 9 -5.10 4.73 4.56
CA VAL A 9 -5.59 3.48 5.18
C VAL A 9 -6.64 2.80 4.30
N SER A 10 -7.61 3.56 3.77
CA SER A 10 -8.65 3.03 2.90
C SER A 10 -8.07 2.40 1.63
N GLU A 11 -7.06 3.03 1.03
CA GLU A 11 -6.43 2.50 -0.19
C GLU A 11 -5.60 1.24 0.10
N ILE A 12 -4.88 1.20 1.21
CA ILE A 12 -4.17 -0.02 1.65
C ILE A 12 -5.18 -1.16 1.90
N TYR A 13 -6.31 -0.87 2.57
CA TYR A 13 -7.38 -1.85 2.76
C TYR A 13 -7.95 -2.36 1.45
N ARG A 14 -8.20 -1.45 0.48
CA ARG A 14 -8.71 -1.81 -0.84
C ARG A 14 -7.77 -2.80 -1.52
N VAL A 15 -6.47 -2.53 -1.53
CA VAL A 15 -5.47 -3.39 -2.16
C VAL A 15 -5.31 -4.72 -1.43
N ARG A 16 -5.27 -4.70 -0.10
CA ARG A 16 -5.21 -5.92 0.73
C ARG A 16 -6.42 -6.81 0.48
N ASN A 17 -7.61 -6.22 0.36
CA ASN A 17 -8.84 -6.95 0.06
C ASN A 17 -8.84 -7.53 -1.36
N LEU A 18 -8.33 -6.79 -2.35
CA LEU A 18 -8.11 -7.31 -3.71
C LEU A 18 -7.16 -8.52 -3.71
N ALA A 19 -6.09 -8.48 -2.92
CA ALA A 19 -5.20 -9.63 -2.77
C ALA A 19 -5.94 -10.82 -2.14
N SER A 20 -6.69 -10.59 -1.05
CA SER A 20 -7.42 -11.65 -0.37
C SER A 20 -8.52 -12.30 -1.21
N SER A 21 -9.16 -11.56 -2.12
CA SER A 21 -10.23 -12.09 -2.98
C SER A 21 -9.71 -12.83 -4.20
N MET A 22 -8.41 -12.77 -4.48
CA MET A 22 -7.84 -13.48 -5.61
C MET A 22 -7.66 -14.97 -5.33
N GLN A 23 -8.41 -15.77 -6.09
CA GLN A 23 -8.07 -17.16 -6.41
C GLN A 23 -7.34 -17.12 -7.75
N TYR A 24 -6.07 -17.59 -7.79
CA TYR A 24 -5.15 -17.59 -8.95
C TYR A 24 -5.74 -17.06 -10.28
N PRO A 25 -5.38 -15.84 -10.72
CA PRO A 25 -5.87 -15.30 -11.99
C PRO A 25 -5.47 -16.23 -13.14
N ALA A 26 -6.38 -16.48 -14.08
CA ALA A 26 -6.11 -17.31 -15.24
C ALA A 26 -4.87 -16.80 -16.00
N GLY A 27 -3.88 -17.67 -16.23
CA GLY A 27 -2.59 -17.32 -16.86
C GLY A 27 -1.45 -16.98 -15.88
N CYS A 28 -1.71 -16.86 -14.58
CA CYS A 28 -0.68 -16.67 -13.58
C CYS A 28 -0.12 -18.05 -13.12
N THR A 29 1.14 -18.35 -13.47
CA THR A 29 1.81 -19.65 -13.18
C THR A 29 2.41 -19.79 -11.77
N SER A 30 2.35 -18.76 -10.93
CA SER A 30 2.87 -18.78 -9.55
C SER A 30 2.01 -17.91 -8.63
N LEU A 31 2.14 -18.08 -7.30
CA LEU A 31 1.48 -17.24 -6.28
C LEU A 31 1.79 -15.76 -6.52
N LYS A 32 0.76 -14.94 -6.76
CA LYS A 32 0.92 -13.57 -7.23
C LYS A 32 -0.01 -12.63 -6.45
N GLY A 33 0.60 -11.62 -5.84
CA GLY A 33 -0.03 -10.66 -4.93
C GLY A 33 -0.21 -9.27 -5.52
N TYR A 34 -0.80 -8.37 -4.74
CA TYR A 34 -0.83 -6.94 -5.07
C TYR A 34 0.21 -6.19 -4.26
N ASN A 35 0.77 -5.17 -4.89
CA ASN A 35 1.80 -4.34 -4.32
C ASN A 35 1.45 -2.86 -4.43
N ILE A 36 1.69 -2.10 -3.37
CA ILE A 36 1.59 -0.65 -3.34
C ILE A 36 2.98 -0.07 -3.26
N LYS A 37 3.28 0.91 -4.13
CA LYS A 37 4.50 1.71 -4.06
C LYS A 37 4.25 3.19 -3.97
N SER A 38 5.22 3.89 -3.39
CA SER A 38 5.35 5.34 -3.52
C SER A 38 6.80 5.76 -3.36
N ASP A 39 7.15 6.90 -3.95
CA ASP A 39 8.44 7.53 -3.73
C ASP A 39 8.37 8.59 -2.62
N VAL A 40 9.54 8.90 -2.07
CA VAL A 40 9.70 9.95 -1.06
C VAL A 40 9.21 11.29 -1.62
N GLY A 41 8.44 12.03 -0.82
CA GLY A 41 7.96 13.36 -1.22
C GLY A 41 6.78 13.35 -2.20
N LEU A 42 6.30 12.19 -2.62
CA LEU A 42 5.10 12.09 -3.46
C LEU A 42 3.81 12.03 -2.64
N THR A 43 2.69 12.22 -3.33
CA THR A 43 1.33 12.20 -2.77
C THR A 43 0.47 11.06 -3.33
N GLY A 44 1.06 10.24 -4.18
CA GLY A 44 0.36 9.20 -4.94
C GLY A 44 0.89 7.80 -4.65
N LEU A 45 0.03 6.82 -4.83
CA LEU A 45 0.36 5.40 -4.75
C LEU A 45 0.25 4.76 -6.12
N LEU A 46 1.23 3.92 -6.44
CA LEU A 46 1.20 3.04 -7.59
C LEU A 46 0.82 1.63 -7.13
N LEU A 47 -0.28 1.11 -7.66
CA LEU A 47 -0.67 -0.28 -7.43
C LEU A 47 -0.16 -1.14 -8.59
N THR A 48 0.53 -2.22 -8.27
CA THR A 48 0.99 -3.22 -9.25
C THR A 48 0.55 -4.61 -8.84
N VAL A 49 0.18 -5.42 -9.82
CA VAL A 49 0.04 -6.86 -9.65
C VAL A 49 1.32 -7.49 -10.17
N ASN A 50 2.00 -8.25 -9.33
CA ASN A 50 3.17 -8.99 -9.77
C ASN A 50 2.67 -10.26 -10.47
N CYS A 51 2.53 -10.26 -11.80
CA CYS A 51 2.20 -11.45 -12.59
C CYS A 51 3.04 -11.53 -13.87
N VAL A 52 4.02 -12.44 -13.94
CA VAL A 52 4.73 -12.78 -15.19
C VAL A 52 3.75 -13.25 -16.29
N PRO A 53 3.83 -12.76 -17.55
CA PRO A 53 4.80 -11.81 -18.13
C PRO A 53 4.24 -10.41 -18.44
N SER A 54 3.10 -10.03 -17.87
CA SER A 54 2.54 -8.68 -18.05
C SER A 54 2.01 -8.19 -16.72
N ASN A 55 2.91 -7.58 -15.94
CA ASN A 55 2.54 -6.88 -14.72
C ASN A 55 1.40 -5.90 -15.06
N VAL A 56 0.24 -6.12 -14.45
CA VAL A 56 -0.87 -5.18 -14.55
C VAL A 56 -0.54 -4.02 -13.61
N MET A 57 -0.24 -2.87 -14.19
CA MET A 57 0.01 -1.64 -13.47
C MET A 57 -1.26 -0.79 -13.50
N PHE A 58 -1.71 -0.37 -12.33
CA PHE A 58 -2.79 0.58 -12.18
C PHE A 58 -2.22 2.01 -12.16
N PRO A 59 -2.98 3.01 -12.64
CA PRO A 59 -2.52 4.39 -12.61
C PRO A 59 -2.25 4.86 -11.18
N VAL A 60 -1.33 5.83 -11.05
CA VAL A 60 -1.05 6.46 -9.77
C VAL A 60 -2.32 7.15 -9.26
N VAL A 61 -2.76 6.79 -8.06
CA VAL A 61 -3.88 7.44 -7.38
C VAL A 61 -3.34 8.43 -6.38
N LYS A 62 -3.70 9.71 -6.53
CA LYS A 62 -3.40 10.74 -5.53
C LYS A 62 -4.29 10.52 -4.31
N ILE A 63 -3.68 10.21 -3.18
CA ILE A 63 -4.38 9.91 -1.93
C ILE A 63 -4.05 10.88 -0.79
N LEU A 64 -2.92 11.60 -0.90
CA LEU A 64 -2.54 12.64 0.04
C LEU A 64 -2.78 14.02 -0.59
N SER A 65 -3.32 14.95 0.20
CA SER A 65 -3.67 16.30 -0.25
C SER A 65 -2.74 17.37 0.36
N VAL A 66 -2.39 17.21 1.64
CA VAL A 66 -1.59 18.15 2.44
C VAL A 66 -0.35 17.50 3.04
N SER A 67 -0.11 16.23 2.70
CA SER A 67 0.97 15.41 3.24
C SER A 67 1.74 14.74 2.12
N VAL A 68 2.97 14.33 2.42
CA VAL A 68 3.82 13.53 1.53
C VAL A 68 4.43 12.36 2.29
N PHE A 69 4.87 11.33 1.56
CA PHE A 69 5.60 10.22 2.16
C PHE A 69 6.99 10.62 2.62
N THR A 70 7.38 10.14 3.80
CA THR A 70 8.71 10.38 4.37
C THR A 70 9.75 9.42 3.82
N ASN A 71 9.34 8.18 3.56
CA ASN A 71 10.15 7.10 3.00
C ASN A 71 9.45 6.51 1.79
N ALA A 72 10.21 5.88 0.88
CA ALA A 72 9.62 5.09 -0.18
C ALA A 72 8.83 3.92 0.42
N ILE A 73 7.69 3.60 -0.18
CA ILE A 73 6.81 2.52 0.25
C ILE A 73 6.93 1.39 -0.75
N ASP A 74 7.02 0.16 -0.24
CA ASP A 74 6.87 -1.07 -1.02
C ASP A 74 6.18 -2.13 -0.16
N VAL A 75 4.84 -2.18 -0.24
CA VAL A 75 3.99 -3.06 0.57
C VAL A 75 3.36 -4.10 -0.34
N SER A 76 3.62 -5.38 -0.08
CA SER A 76 3.13 -6.48 -0.91
C SER A 76 2.27 -7.45 -0.12
N PHE A 77 1.08 -7.76 -0.64
CA PHE A 77 0.10 -8.65 0.00
C PHE A 77 -0.01 -9.98 -0.74
N LEU A 78 0.00 -11.08 0.02
CA LEU A 78 -0.19 -12.45 -0.46
C LEU A 78 -1.64 -12.67 -0.93
N PRO A 79 -1.84 -13.38 -2.05
CA PRO A 79 -3.18 -13.72 -2.51
C PRO A 79 -3.87 -14.70 -1.53
N GLY A 80 -5.20 -14.64 -1.47
CA GLY A 80 -6.03 -15.51 -0.63
C GLY A 80 -6.06 -15.13 0.86
N SER A 81 -4.94 -14.67 1.44
CA SER A 81 -4.88 -14.25 2.85
C SER A 81 -4.89 -12.73 3.04
N GLY A 82 -4.32 -11.97 2.09
CA GLY A 82 -4.07 -10.54 2.27
C GLY A 82 -3.02 -10.25 3.36
N TYR A 83 -2.16 -11.22 3.68
CA TYR A 83 -1.03 -11.06 4.61
C TYR A 83 0.16 -10.42 3.90
N LEU A 84 1.08 -9.82 4.65
CA LEU A 84 2.28 -9.27 4.03
C LEU A 84 3.24 -10.37 3.56
N ILE A 85 3.79 -10.21 2.36
CA ILE A 85 4.70 -11.20 1.75
C ILE A 85 6.00 -11.35 2.54
N ASN A 86 6.46 -10.29 3.20
CA ASN A 86 7.66 -10.28 4.01
C ASN A 86 7.45 -10.91 5.40
N GLY A 87 6.20 -11.22 5.78
CA GLY A 87 5.87 -11.78 7.09
C GLY A 87 6.21 -10.87 8.28
N ALA A 88 6.27 -9.56 8.08
CA ALA A 88 6.62 -8.60 9.14
C ALA A 88 5.84 -7.30 9.00
N ASP A 89 5.47 -6.70 10.14
CA ASP A 89 4.81 -5.41 10.19
C ASP A 89 5.60 -4.33 9.43
N GLN A 90 4.90 -3.49 8.69
CA GLN A 90 5.47 -2.36 7.97
C GLN A 90 4.89 -1.06 8.48
N GLN A 91 5.75 -0.07 8.71
CA GLN A 91 5.35 1.28 9.08
C GLN A 91 5.48 2.22 7.89
N ILE A 92 4.42 2.97 7.65
CA ILE A 92 4.35 4.01 6.64
C ILE A 92 4.24 5.35 7.35
N THR A 93 5.19 6.24 7.09
CA THR A 93 5.19 7.58 7.65
C THR A 93 4.81 8.60 6.59
N ILE A 94 3.85 9.45 6.91
CA ILE A 94 3.54 10.66 6.15
C ILE A 94 3.85 11.88 7.01
N LYS A 95 4.29 12.97 6.37
CA LYS A 95 4.53 14.27 7.01
C LYS A 95 3.73 15.37 6.34
N ASN A 96 3.36 16.40 7.09
CA ASN A 96 2.72 17.58 6.51
C ASN A 96 3.67 18.26 5.53
N SER A 97 3.17 18.65 4.36
CA SER A 97 3.97 19.32 3.33
C SER A 97 4.42 20.73 3.75
N ASN A 98 3.67 21.38 4.65
CA ASN A 98 3.95 22.74 5.13
C ASN A 98 4.67 22.76 6.49
N ASP A 99 4.69 21.65 7.23
CA ASP A 99 5.38 21.53 8.52
C ASP A 99 5.90 20.09 8.72
N VAL A 100 7.18 19.89 8.43
CA VAL A 100 7.81 18.56 8.46
C VAL A 100 7.89 17.93 9.85
N THR A 101 7.62 18.69 10.91
CA THR A 101 7.59 18.18 12.29
C THR A 101 6.29 17.43 12.61
N VAL A 102 5.22 17.70 11.85
CA VAL A 102 3.93 17.03 12.01
C VAL A 102 3.91 15.76 11.17
N THR A 103 4.01 14.61 11.84
CA THR A 103 4.03 13.28 11.21
C THR A 103 2.89 12.39 11.69
N LYS A 104 2.50 11.42 10.86
CA LYS A 104 1.60 10.31 11.23
C LYS A 104 2.18 8.99 10.78
N ILE A 105 1.87 7.94 11.54
CA ILE A 105 2.37 6.60 11.30
C ILE A 105 1.18 5.66 11.07
N ILE A 106 1.21 4.99 9.93
CA ILE A 106 0.27 3.93 9.59
C ILE A 106 1.03 2.62 9.69
N THR A 107 0.54 1.69 10.51
CA THR A 107 1.10 0.34 10.63
C THR A 107 0.26 -0.62 9.81
N VAL A 108 0.89 -1.33 8.89
CA VAL A 108 0.34 -2.50 8.21
C VAL A 108 0.95 -3.73 8.88
N GLY A 109 0.17 -4.43 9.69
CA GLY A 109 0.63 -5.62 10.38
C GLY A 109 0.76 -6.82 9.45
N GLN A 110 1.60 -7.78 9.83
CA GLN A 110 1.93 -8.96 9.03
C GLN A 110 0.69 -9.76 8.59
N TYR A 111 -0.37 -9.78 9.40
CA TYR A 111 -1.62 -10.48 9.13
C TYR A 111 -2.68 -9.60 8.43
N GLY A 112 -2.27 -8.44 7.92
CA GLY A 112 -3.12 -7.52 7.16
C GLY A 112 -4.03 -6.63 8.00
N ASN A 113 -3.79 -6.53 9.32
CA ASN A 113 -4.41 -5.52 10.17
C ASN A 113 -3.78 -4.15 9.88
N ILE A 114 -4.58 -3.09 9.73
CA ILE A 114 -4.09 -1.75 9.40
C ILE A 114 -4.55 -0.78 10.48
N ILE A 115 -3.60 -0.07 11.10
CA ILE A 115 -3.85 0.82 12.23
C ILE A 115 -3.20 2.18 11.91
N SER A 116 -3.91 3.27 12.16
CA SER A 116 -3.35 4.63 12.11
C SER A 116 -3.18 5.17 13.52
N ASN A 117 -1.97 5.61 13.85
CA ASN A 117 -1.65 6.31 15.09
C ASN A 117 -1.36 7.80 14.79
#